data_AF-A0A0Q4GJ11-F1
#
_entry.id   AF-A0A0Q4GJ11-F1
#
_cell.length_a   1.000
_cell.length_b   1.000
_cell.length_c   1.000
_cell.angle_alpha   90.00
_cell.angle_beta   90.00
_cell.angle_gamma   90.00
#
_symmetry.space_group_name_H-M   'P 1'
#
loop_
_entity.id
_entity.type
_entity.pdbx_description
1 polymer ?
#
loop_
_entity_poly.entity_id
_entity_poly.type
_entity_poly.pdbx_seq_one_letter_code
_entity_poly.pdbx_strand_id
1 'polypeptide(L)'
;MNVVQAQRLWERLQKPDLQPKFRVGGETTDLPEYVGNVFALADAGNLTMLDFTFEKLRVNCFFWIDNDIELTVDPIEVIGDEGIQSTIDLLRLIGDTVGLAVQLTEENGPDEIILRYDPEEGRLYQPPSSFWP
;
A
#
# COMPACT_ATOMS: atom_id res chain seq x y z
N MET A 1 -6.94 -9.62 3.10
CA MET A 1 -7.16 -8.77 4.29
C MET A 1 -8.65 -8.78 4.64
N ASN A 2 -9.07 -8.67 5.90
CA ASN A 2 -10.51 -8.55 6.24
C ASN A 2 -10.98 -7.08 6.29
N VAL A 3 -12.30 -6.85 6.33
CA VAL A 3 -12.86 -5.48 6.29
C VAL A 3 -12.42 -4.59 7.46
N VAL A 4 -12.19 -5.16 8.65
CA VAL A 4 -11.72 -4.40 9.83
C VAL A 4 -10.29 -3.92 9.60
N GLN A 5 -9.44 -4.76 9.03
CA GLN A 5 -8.06 -4.42 8.69
C GLN A 5 -8.02 -3.39 7.54
N ALA A 6 -8.85 -3.57 6.50
CA ALA A 6 -8.97 -2.61 5.42
C ALA A 6 -9.44 -1.24 5.93
N GLN A 7 -10.38 -1.21 6.88
CA GLN A 7 -10.85 0.03 7.49
C GLN A 7 -9.74 0.74 8.29
N ARG A 8 -8.93 0.00 9.05
CA ARG A 8 -7.76 0.57 9.76
C ARG A 8 -6.74 1.16 8.80
N LEU A 9 -6.46 0.45 7.71
CA LEU A 9 -5.56 0.95 6.67
C LEU A 9 -6.11 2.23 6.06
N TRP A 10 -7.39 2.24 5.68
CA TRP A 10 -8.07 3.41 5.15
C TRP A 10 -7.96 4.62 6.10
N GLU A 11 -8.32 4.45 7.37
CA GLU A 11 -8.22 5.51 8.39
C GLU A 11 -6.82 6.07 8.54
N ARG A 12 -5.77 5.24 8.36
CA ARG A 12 -4.38 5.68 8.39
C ARG A 12 -4.01 6.44 7.11
N LEU A 13 -4.40 5.94 5.94
CA LEU A 13 -4.04 6.51 4.65
C LEU A 13 -4.75 7.85 4.38
N GLN A 14 -5.89 8.09 5.01
CA GLN A 14 -6.62 9.35 4.92
C GLN A 14 -6.04 10.50 5.75
N LYS A 15 -5.01 10.24 6.56
CA LYS A 15 -4.49 11.26 7.46
C LYS A 15 -3.81 12.41 6.68
N PRO A 16 -3.96 13.67 7.11
CA PRO A 16 -3.45 14.82 6.37
C PRO A 16 -1.93 14.83 6.13
N ASP A 17 -1.16 14.14 6.98
CA ASP A 17 0.30 14.01 6.83
C ASP A 17 0.70 13.31 5.52
N LEU A 18 -0.18 12.47 4.98
CA LEU A 18 0.06 11.74 3.72
C LEU A 18 -0.44 12.47 2.47
N GLN A 19 -1.11 13.62 2.64
CA GLN A 19 -1.70 14.42 1.56
C GLN A 19 -2.50 13.59 0.53
N PRO A 20 -3.46 12.76 0.99
CA PRO A 20 -4.16 11.81 0.14
C PRO A 20 -5.02 12.49 -0.93
N LYS A 21 -5.07 11.90 -2.12
CA LYS A 21 -5.96 12.27 -3.23
C LYS A 21 -6.71 11.04 -3.70
N PHE A 22 -8.02 11.02 -3.45
CA PHE A 22 -8.87 9.91 -3.87
C PHE A 22 -9.41 10.14 -5.28
N ARG A 23 -9.39 9.10 -6.10
CA ARG A 23 -9.83 9.12 -7.49
C ARG A 23 -10.81 8.01 -7.80
N VAL A 24 -11.82 8.35 -8.59
CA VAL A 24 -12.81 7.42 -9.14
C VAL A 24 -12.86 7.63 -10.65
N GLY A 25 -12.53 6.61 -11.44
CA GLY A 25 -12.48 6.71 -12.90
C GLY A 25 -11.47 7.75 -13.41
N GLY A 26 -10.42 8.05 -12.62
CA GLY A 26 -9.39 9.04 -12.93
C GLY A 26 -9.66 10.46 -12.40
N GLU A 27 -10.91 10.76 -12.04
CA GLU A 27 -11.33 12.07 -11.52
C GLU A 27 -11.10 12.16 -10.00
N THR A 28 -10.60 13.30 -9.53
CA THR A 28 -10.43 13.54 -8.09
C THR A 28 -11.79 13.73 -7.42
N THR A 29 -11.99 13.06 -6.29
CA THR A 29 -13.25 13.08 -5.52
C THR A 29 -12.99 13.27 -4.03
N ASP A 30 -14.03 13.60 -3.28
CA ASP A 30 -13.96 13.68 -1.81
C ASP A 30 -13.65 12.31 -1.22
N LEU A 31 -12.84 12.30 -0.15
CA LEU A 31 -12.47 11.08 0.58
C LEU A 31 -13.69 10.46 1.27
N PRO A 32 -14.08 9.22 0.94
CA PRO A 32 -15.16 8.54 1.66
C PRO A 32 -14.83 8.30 3.13
N GLU A 33 -15.80 8.44 4.03
CA GLU A 33 -15.55 8.21 5.47
C GLU A 33 -15.18 6.75 5.79
N TYR A 34 -15.73 5.79 5.04
CA TYR A 34 -15.59 4.36 5.29
C TYR A 34 -15.01 3.63 4.07
N VAL A 35 -14.13 2.66 4.31
CA VAL A 35 -13.52 1.84 3.24
C VAL A 35 -14.58 1.04 2.47
N GLY A 36 -15.68 0.68 3.13
CA GLY A 36 -16.82 0.00 2.49
C GLY A 36 -17.43 0.81 1.34
N ASN A 37 -17.39 2.15 1.42
CA ASN A 37 -17.86 3.00 0.32
C ASN A 37 -16.88 2.98 -0.86
N VAL A 38 -15.58 2.84 -0.59
CA VAL A 38 -14.55 2.68 -1.62
C VAL A 38 -14.74 1.36 -2.35
N PHE A 39 -14.90 0.25 -1.62
CA PHE A 39 -15.15 -1.06 -2.23
C PHE A 39 -16.48 -1.12 -3.00
N ALA A 40 -17.55 -0.47 -2.51
CA ALA A 40 -18.81 -0.39 -3.25
C ALA A 40 -18.66 0.31 -4.62
N LEU A 41 -17.75 1.29 -4.73
CA LEU A 41 -17.43 1.93 -6.01
C LEU A 41 -16.63 1.00 -6.93
N ALA A 42 -15.68 0.24 -6.38
CA ALA A 42 -14.92 -0.78 -7.12
C ALA A 42 -15.83 -1.88 -7.66
N ASP A 43 -16.74 -2.40 -6.83
CA ASP A 43 -17.73 -3.42 -7.19
C ASP A 43 -18.72 -2.94 -8.26
N ALA A 44 -18.97 -1.63 -8.32
CA ALA A 44 -19.75 -1.00 -9.38
C ALA A 44 -18.97 -0.84 -10.71
N GLY A 45 -17.73 -1.33 -10.79
CA GLY A 45 -16.89 -1.31 -11.98
C GLY A 45 -16.06 -0.04 -12.16
N ASN A 46 -15.93 0.78 -11.12
CA ASN A 46 -15.08 1.97 -11.19
C ASN A 46 -13.64 1.64 -10.83
N LEU A 47 -12.68 2.25 -11.52
CA LEU A 47 -11.31 2.31 -11.04
C LEU A 47 -11.24 3.22 -9.81
N THR A 48 -10.90 2.65 -8.66
CA THR A 48 -10.81 3.38 -7.39
C THR A 48 -9.39 3.36 -6.86
N MET A 49 -8.83 4.54 -6.61
CA MET A 49 -7.43 4.71 -6.25
C MET A 49 -7.24 5.84 -5.24
N LEU A 50 -6.30 5.66 -4.33
CA LEU A 50 -5.78 6.71 -3.47
C LEU A 50 -4.31 6.96 -3.81
N ASP A 51 -3.99 8.16 -4.30
CA ASP A 51 -2.61 8.62 -4.38
C ASP A 51 -2.22 9.26 -3.05
N PHE A 52 -1.05 8.95 -2.52
CA PHE A 52 -0.51 9.66 -1.36
C PHE A 52 1.02 9.75 -1.42
N THR A 53 1.59 10.60 -0.57
CA THR A 53 3.04 10.73 -0.44
C THR A 53 3.46 10.26 0.94
N PHE A 54 4.36 9.28 0.98
CA PHE A 54 5.01 8.82 2.20
C PHE A 54 6.50 9.15 2.11
N GLU A 55 6.94 10.08 2.93
CA GLU A 55 8.29 10.66 2.84
C GLU A 55 8.59 11.19 1.43
N LYS A 56 9.42 10.49 0.65
CA LYS A 56 9.78 10.83 -0.73
C LYS A 56 9.11 9.93 -1.78
N LEU A 57 8.35 8.92 -1.34
CA LEU A 57 7.69 7.95 -2.21
C LEU A 57 6.27 8.42 -2.55
N ARG A 58 5.96 8.42 -3.84
CA ARG A 58 4.59 8.44 -4.34
C ARG A 58 4.07 7.01 -4.32
N VAL A 59 2.95 6.82 -3.64
CA VAL A 59 2.31 5.52 -3.49
C VAL A 59 0.93 5.60 -4.08
N ASN A 60 0.60 4.62 -4.93
CA ASN A 60 -0.75 4.44 -5.44
C ASN A 60 -1.36 3.25 -4.71
N CYS A 61 -2.51 3.45 -4.09
CA CYS A 61 -3.27 2.39 -3.44
C CYS A 61 -4.53 2.14 -4.26
N PHE A 62 -4.57 1.01 -4.95
CA PHE A 62 -5.72 0.55 -5.72
C PHE A 62 -6.63 -0.28 -4.82
N PHE A 63 -7.93 -0.07 -4.99
CA PHE A 63 -8.97 -0.88 -4.35
C PHE A 63 -9.64 -1.69 -5.44
N TRP A 64 -9.60 -2.99 -5.29
CA TRP A 64 -10.14 -3.95 -6.24
C TRP A 64 -11.41 -4.60 -5.68
N ILE A 65 -12.07 -5.40 -6.51
CA ILE A 65 -13.19 -6.24 -6.09
C ILE A 65 -12.77 -7.22 -4.98
N ASP A 66 -13.74 -7.82 -4.30
CA ASP A 66 -13.52 -8.80 -3.23
C ASP A 66 -12.73 -8.27 -2.01
N ASN A 67 -12.69 -6.95 -1.83
CA ASN A 67 -11.95 -6.24 -0.78
C ASN A 67 -10.42 -6.39 -0.88
N ASP A 68 -9.90 -6.56 -2.09
CA ASP A 68 -8.47 -6.60 -2.31
C ASP A 68 -7.89 -5.18 -2.45
N ILE A 69 -6.69 -4.99 -1.90
CA ILE A 69 -5.99 -3.70 -1.87
C ILE A 69 -4.56 -3.94 -2.32
N GLU A 70 -4.15 -3.20 -3.34
CA GLU A 70 -2.81 -3.23 -3.89
C GLU A 70 -2.13 -1.87 -3.71
N LEU A 71 -0.91 -1.88 -3.19
CA LEU A 71 -0.10 -0.67 -3.06
C LEU A 71 1.10 -0.78 -3.98
N THR A 72 1.28 0.20 -4.85
CA THR A 72 2.39 0.24 -5.79
C THR A 72 3.26 1.47 -5.54
N VAL A 73 4.57 1.26 -5.69
CA VAL A 73 5.61 2.30 -5.62
C VAL A 73 6.38 2.24 -6.92
N ASP A 74 6.68 3.39 -7.52
CA ASP A 74 7.50 3.45 -8.72
C ASP A 74 8.97 3.11 -8.37
N PRO A 75 9.57 2.05 -8.94
CA PRO A 75 10.96 1.69 -8.67
C PRO A 75 11.96 2.82 -8.95
N ILE A 76 11.63 3.74 -9.87
CA ILE A 76 12.48 4.89 -10.20
C ILE A 76 12.59 5.87 -9.02
N GLU A 77 11.66 5.84 -8.07
CA GLU A 77 11.69 6.69 -6.87
C GLU A 77 12.51 6.11 -5.72
N VAL A 78 12.81 4.81 -5.79
CA VAL A 78 13.61 4.10 -4.79
C VAL A 78 15.09 4.30 -5.12
N ILE A 79 15.60 5.51 -4.87
CA ILE A 79 16.98 5.89 -5.19
C ILE A 79 17.83 5.95 -3.92
N GLY A 80 18.88 5.14 -3.90
CA GLY A 80 19.87 5.12 -2.83
C GLY A 80 19.31 4.68 -1.47
N ASP A 81 20.14 4.81 -0.43
CA ASP A 81 19.82 4.32 0.91
C ASP A 81 18.54 4.97 1.50
N GLU A 82 18.29 6.25 1.17
CA GLU A 82 17.10 6.96 1.64
C GLU A 82 15.81 6.38 1.04
N GLY A 83 15.77 6.10 -0.27
CA GLY A 83 14.60 5.50 -0.92
C GLY A 83 14.33 4.08 -0.42
N ILE A 84 15.39 3.30 -0.17
CA ILE A 84 15.29 1.97 0.44
C ILE A 84 14.69 2.08 1.84
N GLN A 85 15.18 3.03 2.65
CA GLN A 85 14.68 3.24 4.01
C GLN A 85 13.22 3.68 4.02
N SER A 86 12.81 4.62 3.15
CA SER A 86 11.41 5.01 3.00
C SER A 86 10.51 3.83 2.61
N THR A 87 11.02 2.91 1.79
CA THR A 87 10.29 1.69 1.40
C THR A 87 10.10 0.75 2.59
N ILE A 88 11.16 0.55 3.39
CA ILE A 88 11.10 -0.25 4.62
C ILE A 88 10.10 0.37 5.61
N ASP A 89 10.12 1.69 5.78
CA ASP A 89 9.24 2.37 6.72
C ASP A 89 7.78 2.39 6.25
N LEU A 90 7.55 2.40 4.92
CA LEU A 90 6.22 2.17 4.35
C LEU A 90 5.71 0.76 4.67
N LEU A 91 6.53 -0.29 4.48
CA LEU A 91 6.14 -1.66 4.83
C LEU A 91 5.81 -1.78 6.33
N ARG A 92 6.62 -1.17 7.19
CA ARG A 92 6.35 -1.10 8.63
C ARG A 92 5.02 -0.43 8.93
N LEU A 93 4.78 0.74 8.34
CA LEU A 93 3.55 1.49 8.52
C LEU A 93 2.33 0.63 8.18
N ILE A 94 2.35 -0.04 7.02
CA ILE A 94 1.23 -0.86 6.58
C ILE A 94 1.06 -2.05 7.51
N GLY A 95 2.12 -2.83 7.74
CA GLY A 95 2.08 -4.05 8.54
C GLY A 95 1.61 -3.79 9.98
N ASP A 96 2.11 -2.73 10.61
CA ASP A 96 1.69 -2.33 11.97
C ASP A 96 0.23 -1.87 12.00
N THR A 97 -0.24 -1.20 10.94
CA THR A 97 -1.62 -0.71 10.84
C THR A 97 -2.62 -1.86 10.71
N VAL A 98 -2.31 -2.85 9.87
CA VAL A 98 -3.22 -3.97 9.59
C VAL A 98 -3.00 -5.18 10.53
N GLY A 99 -1.87 -5.22 11.22
CA GLY A 99 -1.46 -6.35 12.06
C GLY A 99 -1.21 -7.63 11.25
N LEU A 100 -0.69 -7.51 10.03
CA LEU A 100 -0.37 -8.62 9.13
C LEU A 100 1.04 -8.45 8.57
N ALA A 101 1.69 -9.57 8.29
CA ALA A 101 2.92 -9.53 7.50
C ALA A 101 2.62 -8.94 6.11
N VAL A 102 3.52 -8.07 5.65
CA VAL A 102 3.44 -7.43 4.33
C VAL A 102 4.66 -7.81 3.51
N GLN A 103 4.49 -7.89 2.20
CA GLN A 103 5.53 -8.27 1.26
C GLN A 103 5.61 -7.22 0.16
N LEU A 104 6.83 -6.86 -0.21
CA LEU A 104 7.15 -6.17 -1.44
C LEU A 104 7.57 -7.23 -2.45
N THR A 105 6.89 -7.26 -3.58
CA THR A 105 7.12 -8.22 -4.67
C THR A 105 7.29 -7.48 -5.99
N GLU A 106 7.75 -8.17 -7.03
CA GLU A 106 7.55 -7.67 -8.39
C GLU A 106 6.04 -7.63 -8.73
N GLU A 107 5.62 -6.67 -9.55
CA GLU A 107 4.21 -6.40 -9.91
C GLU A 107 3.48 -7.65 -10.45
N ASN A 108 4.22 -8.59 -11.07
CA ASN A 108 3.66 -9.83 -11.63
C ASN A 108 4.27 -11.09 -11.01
N GLY A 109 5.00 -10.95 -9.90
CA GLY A 109 5.73 -12.03 -9.25
C GLY A 109 5.39 -12.10 -7.76
N PRO A 110 4.18 -12.52 -7.35
CA PRO A 110 3.79 -12.56 -5.93
C PRO A 110 4.68 -13.49 -5.09
N ASP A 111 5.33 -14.48 -5.72
CA ASP A 111 6.31 -15.36 -5.08
C ASP A 111 7.75 -14.80 -5.12
N GLU A 112 7.99 -13.75 -5.90
CA GLU A 112 9.27 -13.05 -6.05
C GLU A 112 9.38 -11.94 -5.01
N ILE A 113 9.49 -12.39 -3.75
CA ILE A 113 9.57 -11.49 -2.58
C ILE A 113 10.91 -10.76 -2.59
N ILE A 114 10.86 -9.43 -2.61
CA ILE A 114 12.01 -8.53 -2.47
C ILE A 114 12.27 -8.27 -0.99
N LEU A 115 11.22 -7.89 -0.26
CA LEU A 115 11.26 -7.63 1.18
C LEU A 115 9.97 -8.11 1.84
N ARG A 116 10.08 -8.57 3.08
CA ARG A 116 8.94 -8.88 3.94
C ARG A 116 9.09 -8.19 5.28
N TYR A 117 8.01 -7.63 5.79
CA TYR A 117 7.94 -7.17 7.17
C TYR A 117 6.91 -8.00 7.94
N ASP A 118 7.29 -8.45 9.13
CA ASP A 118 6.40 -9.13 10.07
C ASP A 118 6.19 -8.27 11.32
N PRO A 119 4.98 -7.72 11.54
CA PRO A 119 4.69 -6.86 12.68
C PRO A 119 4.63 -7.60 14.01
N GLU A 120 4.42 -8.93 14.02
CA GLU A 120 4.41 -9.71 15.26
C GLU A 120 5.83 -9.82 15.83
N GLU A 121 6.82 -10.03 14.97
CA GLU A 121 8.23 -10.10 15.36
C GLU A 121 8.94 -8.73 15.34
N GLY A 122 8.34 -7.72 14.70
CA GLY A 122 8.97 -6.43 14.43
C GLY A 122 10.20 -6.57 13.52
N ARG A 123 10.19 -7.55 12.62
CA ARG A 123 11.36 -7.94 11.82
C ARG A 123 11.15 -7.74 10.34
N LEU A 124 12.20 -7.23 9.70
CA LEU A 124 12.35 -7.25 8.26
C LEU A 124 13.07 -8.54 7.86
N TYR A 125 12.53 -9.23 6.88
CA TYR A 125 13.14 -10.39 6.24
C TYR A 125 13.41 -10.07 4.78
N GLN A 126 14.65 -10.24 4.36
CA GLN A 126 15.04 -10.24 2.96
C GLN A 126 15.38 -11.69 2.61
N PRO A 127 14.61 -12.34 1.71
CA PRO A 127 14.98 -13.68 1.27
C PRO A 127 16.36 -13.67 0.61
N PRO A 128 17.13 -14.77 0.69
CA PRO A 128 18.35 -14.92 -0.09
C PRO A 128 18.00 -14.73 -1.56
N SER A 129 18.50 -13.66 -2.17
CA SER A 129 18.10 -13.25 -3.52
C SER A 129 18.39 -14.36 -4.53
N SER A 130 17.44 -14.67 -5.40
CA SER A 130 17.78 -15.21 -6.72
C SER A 130 18.35 -14.11 -7.62
N PHE A 131 17.91 -12.86 -7.49
CA PHE A 131 18.39 -11.74 -8.30
C PHE A 131 18.21 -10.38 -7.58
N TRP A 132 19.24 -9.91 -6.87
CA TRP A 132 19.51 -8.47 -6.72
C TRP A 132 21.04 -8.34 -6.63
N PRO A 133 21.70 -7.56 -7.52
CA PRO A 133 23.15 -7.40 -7.52
C PRO A 133 23.67 -6.61 -6.31
#